data_AF-A0A972CNW3-F1
#
_entry.id   AF-A0A972CNW3-F1
#
_cell.length_a   1.000
_cell.length_b   1.000
_cell.length_c   1.000
_cell.angle_alpha   90.00
_cell.angle_beta   90.00
_cell.angle_gamma   90.00
#
_symmetry.space_group_name_H-M   'P 1'
#
loop_
_entity.id
_entity.type
_entity.pdbx_description
1 polymer ?
#
loop_
_entity_poly.entity_id
_entity_poly.type
_entity_poly.pdbx_seq_one_letter_code
_entity_poly.pdbx_strand_id
1 'polypeptide(L)'
;MRFKTITVLSLVLVLLTGFSLVVCACPTPALDSVSPDRGANDESIQIAIKGAKFHKSVGVKLVKAGEAEIIATDVKLISENEVTCTLDLKGKAAGKWDLIVYNVGAITKKEKLAAPPAVFTIFEKAPVVSSIIPKMGLKNSVVPVSVNGAHFRNGAKVALGAQGLPDLKVANIKVVSDTQIICELDLNGATPGIYDVTVTNPDGQSGALYQSFAVDSQAPIVKMIVPNRGTNDGPITLILTGENFEQKATAKLSKSGKEIIGADTKVASGSELSGIFDLNQKEAGTYDVVVTNPDGKSGVLTNAFTIDAFTIEKIMEQKLLKSIFFDFDKSDIRPDQESRLNYNFDLLKDFKDYYIVLDGHADERGAREYNIALAGRRADTVKKALIDQGFDPDKITINAYGEDYPVKKGHDESSWWYNRRVDISIWETDPANWANRSQSVYFKKKSAELDAAQLERIEQSAAILKESPGSFIILVANTKDFSSGQENLKLANERLDAVKACLVAQGIGEDRISAIDNGKVYPFFSDLTDTNVSIDSRVDLLVIQF
;
A
#
# COMPACT_ATOMS: atom_id res chain seq x y z
N MET A 1 -123.90 -95.99 -12.57
CA MET A 1 -124.53 -94.85 -11.87
C MET A 1 -123.59 -94.40 -10.75
N ARG A 2 -123.30 -93.08 -10.62
CA ARG A 2 -123.30 -92.25 -9.38
C ARG A 2 -122.72 -92.89 -8.08
N PHE A 3 -121.85 -92.29 -7.25
CA PHE A 3 -121.73 -90.90 -6.76
C PHE A 3 -120.38 -90.65 -6.02
N LYS A 4 -119.94 -89.37 -6.04
CA LYS A 4 -119.17 -88.53 -5.07
C LYS A 4 -118.36 -89.18 -3.92
N THR A 5 -117.17 -88.62 -3.63
CA THR A 5 -116.86 -87.80 -2.42
C THR A 5 -115.55 -86.99 -2.63
N ILE A 6 -115.53 -85.73 -2.16
CA ILE A 6 -114.41 -84.78 -2.08
C ILE A 6 -114.08 -84.59 -0.59
N THR A 7 -112.80 -84.55 -0.17
CA THR A 7 -112.39 -83.73 1.01
C THR A 7 -110.90 -83.33 1.00
N VAL A 8 -110.69 -82.02 0.78
CA VAL A 8 -109.79 -81.01 1.39
C VAL A 8 -108.45 -81.45 2.05
N LEU A 9 -107.35 -80.88 1.54
CA LEU A 9 -106.07 -80.71 2.24
C LEU A 9 -105.91 -79.23 2.61
N SER A 10 -105.75 -78.93 3.90
CA SER A 10 -105.61 -77.58 4.44
C SER A 10 -104.17 -77.05 4.31
N LEU A 11 -104.03 -75.89 3.67
CA LEU A 11 -102.83 -75.04 3.64
C LEU A 11 -102.94 -74.01 4.77
N VAL A 12 -101.96 -73.95 5.68
CA VAL A 12 -101.87 -72.90 6.71
C VAL A 12 -100.97 -71.77 6.23
N LEU A 13 -101.54 -70.58 6.28
CA LEU A 13 -101.04 -69.25 5.96
C LEU A 13 -100.01 -68.77 7.01
N VAL A 14 -98.86 -68.26 6.57
CA VAL A 14 -98.03 -67.31 7.33
C VAL A 14 -97.79 -66.09 6.45
N LEU A 15 -98.18 -64.91 6.95
CA LEU A 15 -98.01 -63.60 6.32
C LEU A 15 -96.52 -63.29 6.08
N LEU A 16 -96.18 -62.87 4.86
CA LEU A 16 -94.99 -62.05 4.59
C LEU A 16 -95.43 -60.85 3.75
N THR A 17 -95.62 -59.73 4.45
CA THR A 17 -95.79 -58.39 3.89
C THR A 17 -94.63 -58.05 2.98
N GLY A 18 -94.93 -57.40 1.85
CA GLY A 18 -93.96 -57.01 0.83
C GLY A 18 -92.75 -56.26 1.40
N PHE A 19 -91.62 -56.93 1.42
CA PHE A 19 -90.31 -56.29 1.34
C PHE A 19 -89.93 -56.29 -0.13
N SER A 20 -90.23 -55.21 -0.85
CA SER A 20 -89.36 -54.85 -1.97
C SER A 20 -87.99 -54.64 -1.34
N LEU A 21 -87.07 -55.59 -1.59
CA LEU A 21 -85.66 -55.37 -1.34
C LEU A 21 -85.27 -54.25 -2.30
N VAL A 22 -85.44 -52.99 -1.87
CA VAL A 22 -84.90 -51.84 -2.59
C VAL A 22 -83.40 -52.04 -2.49
N VAL A 23 -82.84 -52.61 -3.56
CA VAL A 23 -81.41 -52.63 -3.80
C VAL A 23 -81.02 -51.17 -3.90
N CYS A 24 -80.66 -50.57 -2.76
CA CYS A 24 -80.19 -49.20 -2.71
C CYS A 24 -78.84 -49.19 -3.44
N ALA A 25 -78.90 -48.88 -4.73
CA ALA A 25 -77.72 -48.82 -5.57
C ALA A 25 -76.81 -47.71 -5.03
N CYS A 26 -75.63 -48.07 -4.57
CA CYS A 26 -74.62 -47.11 -4.12
C CYS A 26 -74.40 -46.07 -5.24
N PRO A 27 -74.51 -44.75 -4.99
CA PRO A 27 -74.32 -43.76 -6.03
C PRO A 27 -72.84 -43.61 -6.39
N THR A 28 -72.55 -43.29 -7.65
CA THR A 28 -71.21 -42.87 -8.07
C THR A 28 -70.97 -41.44 -7.55
N PRO A 29 -69.94 -41.20 -6.73
CA PRO A 29 -69.62 -39.85 -6.26
C PRO A 29 -69.11 -38.98 -7.43
N ALA A 30 -69.27 -37.67 -7.32
CA ALA A 30 -68.68 -36.68 -8.22
C ALA A 30 -67.77 -35.74 -7.42
N LEU A 31 -66.69 -35.28 -8.03
CA LEU A 31 -65.70 -34.40 -7.41
C LEU A 31 -65.73 -33.02 -8.07
N ASP A 32 -65.79 -31.98 -7.24
CA ASP A 32 -65.72 -30.59 -7.68
C ASP A 32 -64.37 -29.97 -7.31
N SER A 33 -63.91 -30.15 -6.06
CA SER A 33 -62.62 -29.60 -5.60
C SER A 33 -62.07 -30.32 -4.39
N VAL A 34 -60.76 -30.17 -4.17
CA VAL A 34 -60.04 -30.60 -2.96
C VAL A 34 -59.25 -29.41 -2.41
N SER A 35 -59.24 -29.23 -1.09
CA SER A 35 -58.49 -28.16 -0.44
C SER A 35 -57.92 -28.61 0.92
N PRO A 36 -56.61 -28.42 1.15
CA PRO A 36 -55.58 -28.12 0.15
C PRO A 36 -55.43 -29.27 -0.87
N ASP A 37 -54.97 -28.95 -2.08
CA ASP A 37 -54.69 -29.91 -3.17
C ASP A 37 -53.22 -30.38 -3.19
N ARG A 38 -52.46 -30.05 -2.16
CA ARG A 38 -51.05 -30.41 -1.99
C ARG A 38 -50.65 -30.47 -0.52
N GLY A 39 -49.61 -31.25 -0.22
CA GLY A 39 -49.04 -31.36 1.12
C GLY A 39 -47.58 -31.83 1.10
N ALA A 40 -46.84 -31.57 2.19
CA ALA A 40 -45.43 -31.95 2.30
C ALA A 40 -45.28 -33.45 2.61
N ASN A 41 -44.21 -34.09 2.14
CA ASN A 41 -43.97 -35.52 2.36
C ASN A 41 -43.43 -35.89 3.75
N ASP A 42 -43.46 -34.97 4.71
CA ASP A 42 -43.03 -35.14 6.09
C ASP A 42 -44.16 -34.91 7.10
N GLU A 43 -45.39 -34.72 6.63
CA GLU A 43 -46.55 -34.38 7.46
C GLU A 43 -47.76 -35.28 7.23
N SER A 44 -48.74 -35.14 8.11
CA SER A 44 -50.10 -35.64 7.88
C SER A 44 -51.01 -34.42 7.75
N ILE A 45 -51.86 -34.40 6.72
CA ILE A 45 -52.64 -33.23 6.33
C ILE A 45 -54.13 -33.52 6.35
N GLN A 46 -54.91 -32.59 6.90
CA GLN A 46 -56.37 -32.61 6.78
C GLN A 46 -56.78 -31.97 5.46
N ILE A 47 -57.63 -32.64 4.70
CA ILE A 47 -58.18 -32.13 3.45
C ILE A 47 -59.71 -32.12 3.50
N ALA A 48 -60.31 -31.14 2.82
CA ALA A 48 -61.74 -31.07 2.54
C ALA A 48 -61.97 -31.33 1.05
N ILE A 49 -62.94 -32.18 0.74
CA ILE A 49 -63.32 -32.57 -0.60
C ILE A 49 -64.77 -32.16 -0.81
N LYS A 50 -65.01 -31.32 -1.82
CA LYS A 50 -66.34 -30.91 -2.24
C LYS A 50 -66.75 -31.64 -3.51
N GLY A 51 -68.02 -31.95 -3.60
CA GLY A 51 -68.58 -32.68 -4.73
C GLY A 51 -70.05 -32.99 -4.53
N ALA A 52 -70.49 -34.14 -5.02
CA ALA A 52 -71.86 -34.59 -4.88
C ALA A 52 -71.95 -36.10 -4.69
N LYS A 53 -73.06 -36.55 -4.11
CA LYS A 53 -73.43 -37.96 -3.92
C LYS A 53 -72.42 -38.74 -3.06
N PHE A 54 -71.82 -38.09 -2.07
CA PHE A 54 -71.03 -38.79 -1.06
C PHE A 54 -71.94 -39.60 -0.14
N HIS A 55 -71.55 -40.84 0.11
CA HIS A 55 -72.34 -41.78 0.92
C HIS A 55 -71.68 -42.00 2.29
N LYS A 56 -72.41 -42.54 3.27
CA LYS A 56 -71.88 -42.86 4.61
C LYS A 56 -70.69 -43.84 4.61
N SER A 57 -70.48 -44.54 3.50
CA SER A 57 -69.38 -45.47 3.25
C SER A 57 -68.36 -44.93 2.25
N VAL A 58 -68.22 -43.60 2.18
CA VAL A 58 -67.21 -42.94 1.34
C VAL A 58 -65.81 -43.25 1.86
N GLY A 59 -64.90 -43.53 0.93
CA GLY A 59 -63.47 -43.69 1.16
C GLY A 59 -62.69 -42.75 0.24
N VAL A 60 -61.48 -42.40 0.68
CA VAL A 60 -60.56 -41.54 -0.05
C VAL A 60 -59.19 -42.20 -0.04
N LYS A 61 -58.51 -42.20 -1.19
CA LYS A 61 -57.13 -42.67 -1.30
C LYS A 61 -56.35 -41.90 -2.35
N LEU A 62 -55.03 -41.82 -2.16
CA LEU A 62 -54.12 -41.39 -3.23
C LEU A 62 -53.50 -42.60 -3.92
N VAL A 63 -53.44 -42.54 -5.24
CA VAL A 63 -52.81 -43.57 -6.08
C VAL A 63 -51.78 -42.91 -7.00
N LYS A 64 -50.61 -43.55 -7.10
CA LYS A 64 -49.56 -43.19 -8.07
C LYS A 64 -48.97 -44.49 -8.58
N ALA A 65 -48.74 -44.56 -9.89
CA ALA A 65 -48.20 -45.76 -10.51
C ALA A 65 -46.84 -46.14 -9.88
N GLY A 66 -46.71 -47.40 -9.44
CA GLY A 66 -45.50 -47.92 -8.81
C GLY A 66 -45.38 -47.67 -7.29
N GLU A 67 -46.30 -46.93 -6.70
CA GLU A 67 -46.30 -46.63 -5.26
C GLU A 67 -47.45 -47.34 -4.53
N ALA A 68 -47.29 -47.60 -3.23
CA ALA A 68 -48.38 -48.09 -2.40
C ALA A 68 -49.46 -47.01 -2.23
N GLU A 69 -50.73 -47.42 -2.28
CA GLU A 69 -51.87 -46.51 -2.07
C GLU A 69 -51.79 -45.84 -0.69
N ILE A 70 -52.10 -44.55 -0.63
CA ILE A 70 -52.23 -43.82 0.63
C ILE A 70 -53.71 -43.78 0.97
N ILE A 71 -54.14 -44.66 1.87
CA ILE A 71 -55.53 -44.71 2.33
C ILE A 71 -55.75 -43.60 3.36
N ALA A 72 -56.76 -42.75 3.13
CA ALA A 72 -57.09 -41.68 4.06
C ALA A 72 -57.66 -42.24 5.37
N THR A 73 -57.29 -41.62 6.49
CA THR A 73 -57.87 -41.87 7.81
C THR A 73 -58.83 -40.75 8.19
N ASP A 74 -59.56 -40.92 9.29
CA ASP A 74 -60.53 -39.94 9.80
C ASP A 74 -61.52 -39.43 8.75
N VAL A 75 -61.93 -40.30 7.81
CA VAL A 75 -62.88 -39.96 6.75
C VAL A 75 -64.24 -39.68 7.39
N LYS A 76 -64.67 -38.41 7.32
CA LYS A 76 -65.93 -37.91 7.88
C LYS A 76 -66.79 -37.34 6.77
N LEU A 77 -67.99 -37.88 6.63
CA LEU A 77 -69.03 -37.31 5.78
C LEU A 77 -69.66 -36.12 6.52
N ILE A 78 -69.42 -34.90 6.02
CA ILE A 78 -69.99 -33.67 6.59
C ILE A 78 -71.40 -33.45 6.01
N SER A 79 -71.54 -33.66 4.69
CA SER A 79 -72.82 -33.67 3.98
C SER A 79 -72.70 -34.54 2.73
N GLU A 80 -73.79 -34.74 1.98
CA GLU A 80 -73.73 -35.44 0.68
C GLU A 80 -72.81 -34.75 -0.36
N ASN A 81 -72.38 -33.52 -0.07
CA ASN A 81 -71.53 -32.69 -0.93
C ASN A 81 -70.16 -32.37 -0.32
N GLU A 82 -69.86 -32.83 0.90
CA GLU A 82 -68.59 -32.53 1.56
C GLU A 82 -68.08 -33.68 2.44
N VAL A 83 -66.81 -34.01 2.27
CA VAL A 83 -66.07 -35.01 3.05
C VAL A 83 -64.77 -34.39 3.55
N THR A 84 -64.40 -34.67 4.79
CA THR A 84 -63.06 -34.35 5.32
C THR A 84 -62.30 -35.63 5.64
N CYS A 85 -60.99 -35.65 5.43
CA CYS A 85 -60.16 -36.77 5.83
C CYS A 85 -58.70 -36.36 6.08
N THR A 86 -57.95 -37.24 6.74
CA THR A 86 -56.51 -37.11 6.95
C THR A 86 -55.75 -37.94 5.92
N LEU A 87 -54.73 -37.36 5.30
CA LEU A 87 -53.74 -38.08 4.51
C LEU A 87 -52.40 -38.09 5.23
N ASP A 88 -51.82 -39.26 5.47
CA ASP A 88 -50.46 -39.39 6.00
C ASP A 88 -49.44 -39.45 4.85
N LEU A 89 -48.72 -38.34 4.67
CA LEU A 89 -47.80 -38.15 3.54
C LEU A 89 -46.34 -38.47 3.92
N LYS A 90 -46.09 -38.85 5.18
CA LYS A 90 -44.75 -39.13 5.70
C LYS A 90 -44.02 -40.20 4.89
N GLY A 91 -42.88 -39.82 4.32
CA GLY A 91 -42.03 -40.69 3.52
C GLY A 91 -42.62 -41.10 2.17
N LYS A 92 -43.71 -40.46 1.72
CA LYS A 92 -44.35 -40.77 0.44
C LYS A 92 -43.65 -40.04 -0.71
N ALA A 93 -43.63 -40.66 -1.89
CA ALA A 93 -42.95 -40.11 -3.05
C ALA A 93 -43.56 -38.77 -3.51
N ALA A 94 -42.71 -37.76 -3.72
CA ALA A 94 -43.13 -36.48 -4.28
C ALA A 94 -43.68 -36.61 -5.71
N GLY A 95 -44.45 -35.61 -6.14
CA GLY A 95 -45.06 -35.52 -7.46
C GLY A 95 -46.59 -35.54 -7.42
N LYS A 96 -47.19 -35.70 -8.60
CA LYS A 96 -48.65 -35.77 -8.78
C LYS A 96 -49.16 -37.16 -8.42
N TRP A 97 -50.24 -37.21 -7.65
CA TRP A 97 -50.99 -38.39 -7.28
C TRP A 97 -52.45 -38.22 -7.71
N ASP A 98 -53.07 -39.31 -8.12
CA ASP A 98 -54.50 -39.36 -8.38
C ASP A 98 -55.24 -39.51 -7.04
N LEU A 99 -56.05 -38.52 -6.69
CA LEU A 99 -56.95 -38.56 -5.55
C LEU A 99 -58.26 -39.21 -5.98
N ILE A 100 -58.47 -40.42 -5.47
CA ILE A 100 -59.62 -41.25 -5.74
C ILE A 100 -60.59 -41.17 -4.57
N VAL A 101 -61.83 -40.75 -4.86
CA VAL A 101 -62.95 -40.84 -3.92
C VAL A 101 -63.91 -41.90 -4.41
N TYR A 102 -64.36 -42.76 -3.51
CA TYR A 102 -65.24 -43.88 -3.86
C TYR A 102 -66.28 -44.13 -2.79
N ASN A 103 -67.46 -44.59 -3.19
CA ASN A 103 -68.47 -45.10 -2.26
C ASN A 103 -68.46 -46.64 -2.28
N VAL A 104 -68.46 -47.28 -1.11
CA VAL A 104 -68.51 -48.76 -1.02
C VAL A 104 -69.95 -49.24 -0.89
N GLY A 105 -70.39 -50.13 -1.78
CA GLY A 105 -71.71 -50.76 -1.69
C GLY A 105 -71.87 -51.65 -0.45
N ALA A 106 -72.93 -51.44 0.33
CA ALA A 106 -73.13 -52.13 1.62
C ALA A 106 -73.12 -53.67 1.51
N ILE A 107 -73.71 -54.20 0.42
CA ILE A 107 -73.87 -55.65 0.17
C ILE A 107 -72.80 -56.18 -0.79
N THR A 108 -72.58 -55.51 -1.93
CA THR A 108 -71.67 -56.00 -2.97
C THR A 108 -70.20 -55.83 -2.64
N LYS A 109 -69.89 -54.95 -1.65
CA LYS A 109 -68.53 -54.53 -1.30
C LYS A 109 -67.71 -53.96 -2.48
N LYS A 110 -68.37 -53.66 -3.61
CA LYS A 110 -67.74 -53.04 -4.78
C LYS A 110 -67.63 -51.53 -4.57
N GLU A 111 -66.50 -50.98 -4.97
CA GLU A 111 -66.24 -49.54 -5.01
C GLU A 111 -66.85 -48.92 -6.27
N LYS A 112 -67.51 -47.78 -6.10
CA LYS A 112 -67.85 -46.88 -7.23
C LYS A 112 -67.04 -45.60 -7.09
N LEU A 113 -66.14 -45.39 -8.03
CA LEU A 113 -65.15 -44.31 -8.02
C LEU A 113 -65.71 -43.05 -8.68
N ALA A 114 -65.34 -41.88 -8.17
CA ALA A 114 -65.49 -40.63 -8.88
C ALA A 114 -64.59 -40.61 -10.13
N ALA A 115 -65.08 -40.00 -11.21
CA ALA A 115 -64.34 -39.85 -12.45
C ALA A 115 -64.58 -38.46 -13.06
N PRO A 116 -63.54 -37.76 -13.55
CA PRO A 116 -62.12 -38.11 -13.43
C PRO A 116 -61.61 -37.98 -11.98
N PRO A 117 -60.47 -38.61 -11.62
CA PRO A 117 -59.82 -38.37 -10.33
C PRO A 117 -59.34 -36.91 -10.22
N ALA A 118 -59.30 -36.38 -9.00
CA ALA A 118 -58.64 -35.10 -8.73
C ALA A 118 -57.12 -35.31 -8.65
N VAL A 119 -56.33 -34.26 -8.87
CA VAL A 119 -54.87 -34.33 -8.70
C VAL A 119 -54.52 -33.80 -7.32
N PHE A 120 -53.73 -34.57 -6.56
CA PHE A 120 -53.11 -34.12 -5.33
C PHE A 120 -51.58 -34.12 -5.49
N THR A 121 -50.90 -33.05 -5.10
CA THR A 121 -49.44 -32.95 -5.25
C THR A 121 -48.74 -33.15 -3.90
N ILE A 122 -48.00 -34.24 -3.76
CA ILE A 122 -47.06 -34.39 -2.65
C ILE A 122 -45.78 -33.67 -3.04
N PHE A 123 -45.29 -32.76 -2.20
CA PHE A 123 -44.05 -32.06 -2.45
C PHE A 123 -43.08 -32.22 -1.30
N GLU A 124 -41.83 -31.93 -1.59
CA GLU A 124 -40.72 -31.96 -0.67
C GLU A 124 -40.49 -30.52 -0.15
N LYS A 125 -40.19 -30.29 1.14
CA LYS A 125 -39.88 -28.93 1.61
C LYS A 125 -38.55 -28.43 1.05
N ALA A 126 -38.48 -27.15 0.72
CA ALA A 126 -37.23 -26.49 0.35
C ALA A 126 -36.26 -26.47 1.55
N PRO A 127 -34.93 -26.57 1.31
CA PRO A 127 -33.96 -26.45 2.39
C PRO A 127 -33.99 -25.04 3.00
N VAL A 128 -33.76 -24.93 4.30
CA VAL A 128 -33.62 -23.64 5.01
C VAL A 128 -32.21 -23.57 5.57
N VAL A 129 -31.48 -22.49 5.26
CA VAL A 129 -30.13 -22.26 5.81
C VAL A 129 -30.24 -21.26 6.96
N SER A 130 -29.81 -21.65 8.15
CA SER A 130 -29.91 -20.82 9.37
C SER A 130 -28.58 -20.27 9.84
N SER A 131 -27.46 -20.98 9.61
CA SER A 131 -26.12 -20.48 9.91
C SER A 131 -25.02 -21.22 9.15
N ILE A 132 -23.85 -20.60 9.06
CA ILE A 132 -22.59 -21.21 8.66
C ILE A 132 -21.55 -20.95 9.76
N ILE A 133 -20.76 -21.97 10.13
CA ILE A 133 -19.75 -21.89 11.20
C ILE A 133 -18.44 -22.53 10.71
N PRO A 134 -17.29 -21.84 10.78
CA PRO A 134 -17.14 -20.42 11.12
C PRO A 134 -17.81 -19.49 10.10
N LYS A 135 -18.08 -18.24 10.50
CA LYS A 135 -18.67 -17.20 9.63
C LYS A 135 -17.63 -16.46 8.80
N MET A 136 -16.36 -16.81 8.92
CA MET A 136 -15.28 -16.18 8.17
C MET A 136 -14.12 -17.12 7.91
N GLY A 137 -13.33 -16.79 6.90
CA GLY A 137 -12.11 -17.49 6.53
C GLY A 137 -11.07 -16.54 5.94
N LEU A 138 -9.79 -16.90 6.05
CA LEU A 138 -8.71 -16.13 5.44
C LEU A 138 -8.50 -16.56 4.00
N LYS A 139 -8.29 -15.59 3.10
CA LYS A 139 -7.83 -15.82 1.73
C LYS A 139 -6.59 -16.71 1.74
N ASN A 140 -6.47 -17.59 0.75
CA ASN A 140 -5.39 -18.57 0.61
C ASN A 140 -5.34 -19.62 1.75
N SER A 141 -6.52 -20.03 2.24
CA SER A 141 -6.66 -21.13 3.19
C SER A 141 -7.77 -22.09 2.78
N VAL A 142 -7.81 -23.27 3.41
CA VAL A 142 -8.94 -24.19 3.33
C VAL A 142 -9.67 -24.17 4.66
N VAL A 143 -10.97 -23.88 4.64
CA VAL A 143 -11.78 -23.69 5.85
C VAL A 143 -12.86 -24.76 5.92
N PRO A 144 -12.79 -25.70 6.87
CA PRO A 144 -13.91 -26.60 7.15
C PRO A 144 -15.06 -25.80 7.77
N VAL A 145 -16.27 -25.97 7.22
CA VAL A 145 -17.48 -25.28 7.67
C VAL A 145 -18.64 -26.24 7.94
N SER A 146 -19.48 -25.86 8.91
CA SER A 146 -20.78 -26.49 9.20
C SER A 146 -21.88 -25.53 8.79
N VAL A 147 -22.69 -25.93 7.81
CA VAL A 147 -23.92 -25.25 7.40
C VAL A 147 -25.08 -25.89 8.14
N ASN A 148 -25.76 -25.12 8.99
CA ASN A 148 -26.88 -25.58 9.80
C ASN A 148 -28.20 -25.02 9.25
N GLY A 149 -29.29 -25.74 9.47
CA GLY A 149 -30.56 -25.43 8.86
C GLY A 149 -31.65 -26.47 9.11
N ALA A 150 -32.54 -26.62 8.15
CA ALA A 150 -33.60 -27.62 8.14
C ALA A 150 -33.87 -28.14 6.72
N HIS A 151 -34.46 -29.33 6.64
CA HIS A 151 -34.85 -29.99 5.39
C HIS A 151 -33.72 -30.24 4.39
N PHE A 152 -32.49 -30.43 4.86
CA PHE A 152 -31.39 -30.88 4.01
C PHE A 152 -31.58 -32.34 3.62
N ARG A 153 -31.27 -32.68 2.36
CA ARG A 153 -31.39 -34.06 1.87
C ARG A 153 -30.06 -34.60 1.40
N ASN A 154 -29.88 -35.91 1.51
CA ASN A 154 -28.70 -36.57 0.99
C ASN A 154 -28.50 -36.24 -0.50
N GLY A 155 -27.29 -35.82 -0.88
CA GLY A 155 -27.01 -35.29 -2.22
C GLY A 155 -27.25 -33.79 -2.41
N ALA A 156 -27.62 -33.05 -1.35
CA ALA A 156 -27.68 -31.60 -1.39
C ALA A 156 -26.31 -30.99 -1.76
N LYS A 157 -26.37 -29.90 -2.53
CA LYS A 157 -25.21 -29.10 -2.95
C LYS A 157 -25.15 -27.81 -2.15
N VAL A 158 -23.94 -27.33 -1.89
CA VAL A 158 -23.67 -26.06 -1.23
C VAL A 158 -22.91 -25.17 -2.22
N ALA A 159 -23.34 -23.93 -2.36
CA ALA A 159 -22.66 -22.91 -3.16
C ALA A 159 -22.53 -21.64 -2.32
N LEU A 160 -21.39 -20.94 -2.44
CA LEU A 160 -21.18 -19.64 -1.83
C LEU A 160 -20.87 -18.64 -2.94
N GLY A 161 -21.73 -17.63 -3.08
CA GLY A 161 -21.64 -16.63 -4.14
C GLY A 161 -21.94 -15.25 -3.62
N ALA A 162 -21.54 -14.22 -4.37
CA ALA A 162 -21.86 -12.83 -4.07
C ALA A 162 -22.02 -12.04 -5.37
N GLN A 163 -22.82 -10.98 -5.35
CA GLN A 163 -23.06 -10.16 -6.54
C GLN A 163 -21.75 -9.57 -7.06
N GLY A 164 -21.38 -9.91 -8.29
CA GLY A 164 -20.17 -9.41 -8.94
C GLY A 164 -18.87 -10.11 -8.53
N LEU A 165 -18.93 -11.17 -7.72
CA LEU A 165 -17.78 -11.99 -7.34
C LEU A 165 -17.92 -13.42 -7.88
N PRO A 166 -16.82 -14.10 -8.22
CA PRO A 166 -16.85 -15.54 -8.51
C PRO A 166 -17.28 -16.34 -7.28
N ASP A 167 -18.03 -17.41 -7.52
CA ASP A 167 -18.39 -18.37 -6.47
C ASP A 167 -17.14 -18.98 -5.83
N LEU A 168 -17.21 -19.20 -4.51
CA LEU A 168 -16.15 -19.91 -3.79
C LEU A 168 -16.17 -21.39 -4.15
N LYS A 169 -14.99 -21.99 -4.17
CA LYS A 169 -14.84 -23.43 -4.37
C LYS A 169 -15.26 -24.18 -3.12
N VAL A 170 -16.24 -25.07 -3.25
CA VAL A 170 -16.73 -25.92 -2.17
C VAL A 170 -16.39 -27.37 -2.46
N ALA A 171 -15.75 -28.04 -1.51
CA ALA A 171 -15.34 -29.44 -1.59
C ALA A 171 -15.90 -30.25 -0.41
N ASN A 172 -15.80 -31.58 -0.50
CA ASN A 172 -16.08 -32.50 0.61
C ASN A 172 -17.46 -32.31 1.26
N ILE A 173 -18.49 -32.00 0.45
CA ILE A 173 -19.86 -31.81 0.92
C ILE A 173 -20.43 -33.13 1.43
N LYS A 174 -20.82 -33.13 2.71
CA LYS A 174 -21.46 -34.26 3.38
C LYS A 174 -22.65 -33.78 4.20
N VAL A 175 -23.83 -34.31 3.85
CA VAL A 175 -25.06 -34.11 4.62
C VAL A 175 -25.01 -35.03 5.84
N VAL A 176 -24.88 -34.45 7.03
CA VAL A 176 -24.76 -35.19 8.30
C VAL A 176 -26.14 -35.57 8.83
N SER A 177 -27.10 -34.64 8.73
CA SER A 177 -28.50 -34.82 9.08
C SER A 177 -29.37 -33.91 8.20
N ASP A 178 -30.69 -33.96 8.38
CA ASP A 178 -31.62 -33.00 7.78
C ASP A 178 -31.46 -31.56 8.28
N THR A 179 -30.61 -31.33 9.27
CA THR A 179 -30.31 -30.02 9.87
C THR A 179 -28.86 -29.59 9.75
N GLN A 180 -27.96 -30.44 9.23
CA GLN A 180 -26.52 -30.14 9.18
C GLN A 180 -25.84 -30.69 7.92
N ILE A 181 -25.06 -29.84 7.26
CA ILE A 181 -24.11 -30.18 6.20
C ILE A 181 -22.72 -29.74 6.65
N ILE A 182 -21.72 -30.60 6.46
CA ILE A 182 -20.31 -30.22 6.59
C ILE A 182 -19.67 -30.18 5.20
N CYS A 183 -18.80 -29.21 4.96
CA CYS A 183 -18.02 -29.09 3.73
C CYS A 183 -16.72 -28.31 3.98
N GLU A 184 -15.87 -28.21 2.97
CA GLU A 184 -14.66 -27.41 3.00
C GLU A 184 -14.75 -26.30 1.95
N LEU A 185 -14.36 -25.09 2.35
CA LEU A 185 -14.22 -23.94 1.47
C LEU A 185 -12.75 -23.78 1.10
N ASP A 186 -12.41 -23.91 -0.18
CA ASP A 186 -11.08 -23.60 -0.70
C ASP A 186 -11.03 -22.12 -1.10
N LEU A 187 -10.37 -21.32 -0.26
CA LEU A 187 -10.26 -19.87 -0.40
C LEU A 187 -8.97 -19.44 -1.14
N ASN A 188 -8.27 -20.37 -1.80
CA ASN A 188 -7.09 -20.05 -2.60
C ASN A 188 -7.46 -19.17 -3.80
N GLY A 189 -6.92 -17.95 -3.82
CA GLY A 189 -7.24 -16.95 -4.82
C GLY A 189 -8.65 -16.35 -4.70
N ALA A 190 -9.36 -16.61 -3.59
CA ALA A 190 -10.66 -16.00 -3.35
C ALA A 190 -10.53 -14.47 -3.20
N THR A 191 -11.51 -13.75 -3.72
CA THR A 191 -11.62 -12.30 -3.53
C THR A 191 -12.12 -12.02 -2.11
N PRO A 192 -11.48 -11.16 -1.31
CA PRO A 192 -12.03 -10.73 -0.04
C PRO A 192 -13.41 -10.10 -0.23
N GLY A 193 -14.35 -10.42 0.67
CA GLY A 193 -15.74 -10.01 0.52
C GLY A 193 -16.70 -10.81 1.39
N ILE A 194 -17.97 -10.44 1.31
CA ILE A 194 -19.05 -11.09 2.05
C ILE A 194 -19.88 -11.90 1.05
N TYR A 195 -20.09 -13.17 1.36
CA TYR A 195 -20.72 -14.18 0.52
C TYR A 195 -22.03 -14.69 1.12
N ASP A 196 -22.98 -15.00 0.24
CA ASP A 196 -24.23 -15.68 0.54
C ASP A 196 -24.00 -17.20 0.50
N VAL A 197 -24.69 -17.94 1.35
CA VAL A 197 -24.66 -19.42 1.34
C VAL A 197 -25.97 -19.92 0.78
N THR A 198 -25.91 -20.71 -0.29
CA THR A 198 -27.08 -21.38 -0.88
C THR A 198 -26.96 -22.89 -0.77
N VAL A 199 -28.01 -23.54 -0.30
CA VAL A 199 -28.16 -25.00 -0.31
C VAL A 199 -29.23 -25.38 -1.31
N THR A 200 -28.93 -26.33 -2.20
CA THR A 200 -29.85 -26.87 -3.19
C THR A 200 -30.01 -28.38 -3.00
N ASN A 201 -31.23 -28.82 -2.73
CA ASN A 201 -31.56 -30.24 -2.61
C ASN A 201 -31.64 -30.94 -3.98
N PRO A 202 -31.59 -32.28 -4.04
CA PRO A 202 -31.66 -33.03 -5.30
C PRO A 202 -32.93 -32.82 -6.13
N ASP A 203 -34.03 -32.41 -5.50
CA ASP A 203 -35.28 -32.04 -6.15
C ASP A 203 -35.24 -30.66 -6.84
N GLY A 204 -34.12 -29.94 -6.72
CA GLY A 204 -33.89 -28.63 -7.31
C GLY A 204 -34.38 -27.46 -6.47
N GLN A 205 -34.94 -27.69 -5.29
CA GLN A 205 -35.34 -26.61 -4.39
C GLN A 205 -34.14 -26.07 -3.62
N SER A 206 -34.12 -24.75 -3.41
CA SER A 206 -33.01 -24.04 -2.78
C SER A 206 -33.45 -23.14 -1.63
N GLY A 207 -32.54 -22.94 -0.68
CA GLY A 207 -32.64 -21.94 0.37
C GLY A 207 -31.31 -21.23 0.53
N ALA A 208 -31.36 -19.94 0.86
CA ALA A 208 -30.18 -19.10 0.97
C ALA A 208 -30.12 -18.38 2.32
N LEU A 209 -28.90 -18.17 2.81
CA LEU A 209 -28.58 -17.29 3.92
C LEU A 209 -27.66 -16.20 3.43
N TYR A 210 -28.20 -14.98 3.33
CA TYR A 210 -27.51 -13.82 2.78
C TYR A 210 -26.45 -13.26 3.72
N GLN A 211 -25.36 -12.76 3.14
CA GLN A 211 -24.25 -12.06 3.79
C GLN A 211 -23.68 -12.81 5.00
N SER A 212 -23.45 -14.11 4.87
CA SER A 212 -23.26 -15.01 6.00
C SER A 212 -21.85 -15.56 6.17
N PHE A 213 -21.01 -15.46 5.14
CA PHE A 213 -19.61 -15.87 5.20
C PHE A 213 -18.67 -14.77 4.68
N ALA A 214 -17.70 -14.34 5.48
CA ALA A 214 -16.71 -13.34 5.09
C ALA A 214 -15.37 -13.99 4.70
N VAL A 215 -14.86 -13.66 3.51
CA VAL A 215 -13.46 -13.92 3.14
C VAL A 215 -12.65 -12.67 3.47
N ASP A 216 -11.60 -12.84 4.27
CA ASP A 216 -10.76 -11.75 4.73
C ASP A 216 -9.29 -11.96 4.33
N SER A 217 -8.53 -10.88 4.19
CA SER A 217 -7.09 -10.89 3.88
C SER A 217 -6.25 -10.72 5.14
N GLN A 218 -5.01 -11.23 5.12
CA GLN A 218 -4.07 -10.97 6.21
C GLN A 218 -3.49 -9.56 6.07
N ALA A 219 -3.31 -8.86 7.19
CA ALA A 219 -2.57 -7.60 7.19
C ALA A 219 -1.11 -7.85 6.71
N PRO A 220 -0.51 -6.89 6.00
CA PRO A 220 0.88 -7.03 5.60
C PRO A 220 1.78 -7.01 6.83
N ILE A 221 2.89 -7.75 6.79
CA ILE A 221 3.91 -7.75 7.84
C ILE A 221 5.19 -7.23 7.22
N VAL A 222 5.74 -6.15 7.74
CA VAL A 222 7.01 -5.57 7.28
C VAL A 222 8.13 -6.08 8.18
N LYS A 223 9.16 -6.70 7.61
CA LYS A 223 10.28 -7.31 8.35
C LYS A 223 11.59 -6.56 8.20
N MET A 224 11.86 -6.04 7.01
CA MET A 224 13.13 -5.37 6.70
C MET A 224 12.93 -4.27 5.66
N ILE A 225 13.80 -3.26 5.71
CA ILE A 225 13.94 -2.21 4.71
C ILE A 225 15.41 -2.06 4.31
N VAL A 226 15.67 -1.92 3.01
CA VAL A 226 17.02 -1.77 2.45
C VAL A 226 17.04 -0.67 1.37
N PRO A 227 17.96 0.30 1.44
CA PRO A 227 18.77 0.63 2.62
C PRO A 227 17.88 1.07 3.79
N ASN A 228 18.38 0.95 5.02
CA ASN A 228 17.67 1.40 6.24
C ASN A 228 18.04 2.84 6.66
N ARG A 229 18.75 3.57 5.80
CA ARG A 229 19.24 4.92 6.04
C ARG A 229 19.36 5.70 4.73
N GLY A 230 19.11 7.01 4.79
CA GLY A 230 19.32 7.94 3.69
C GLY A 230 19.57 9.37 4.19
N THR A 231 20.09 10.25 3.33
CA THR A 231 20.24 11.68 3.65
C THR A 231 19.03 12.44 3.11
N ASN A 232 18.69 13.57 3.73
CA ASN A 232 17.57 14.42 3.32
C ASN A 232 17.82 15.26 2.05
N ASP A 233 18.48 14.68 1.03
CA ASP A 233 19.06 15.39 -0.13
C ASP A 233 18.53 14.96 -1.49
N GLY A 234 17.53 14.06 -1.52
CA GLY A 234 16.90 13.66 -2.77
C GLY A 234 16.08 12.37 -2.67
N PRO A 235 15.69 11.81 -3.83
CA PRO A 235 14.96 10.56 -3.89
C PRO A 235 15.86 9.37 -3.56
N ILE A 236 15.32 8.39 -2.83
CA ILE A 236 15.95 7.10 -2.55
C ILE A 236 15.01 5.97 -2.94
N THR A 237 15.55 4.90 -3.55
CA THR A 237 14.79 3.68 -3.81
C THR A 237 14.95 2.73 -2.62
N LEU A 238 13.83 2.32 -2.03
CA LEU A 238 13.79 1.40 -0.88
C LEU A 238 13.16 0.07 -1.29
N ILE A 239 13.72 -1.02 -0.79
CA ILE A 239 13.19 -2.38 -0.92
C ILE A 239 12.73 -2.84 0.46
N LEU A 240 11.47 -3.25 0.56
CA LEU A 240 10.82 -3.77 1.76
C LEU A 240 10.64 -5.27 1.61
N THR A 241 11.04 -6.03 2.62
CA THR A 241 10.72 -7.46 2.69
C THR A 241 9.78 -7.76 3.85
N GLY A 242 8.96 -8.78 3.68
CA GLY A 242 7.84 -9.03 4.59
C GLY A 242 7.01 -10.25 4.24
N GLU A 243 5.75 -10.21 4.66
CA GLU A 243 4.72 -11.20 4.33
C GLU A 243 3.41 -10.49 3.97
N ASN A 244 2.56 -11.18 3.21
CA ASN A 244 1.20 -10.75 2.84
C ASN A 244 1.12 -9.41 2.09
N PHE A 245 2.14 -9.06 1.29
CA PHE A 245 2.05 -7.88 0.42
C PHE A 245 1.12 -8.18 -0.76
N GLU A 246 0.03 -7.42 -0.87
CA GLU A 246 -0.92 -7.59 -1.98
C GLU A 246 -0.58 -6.67 -3.16
N GLN A 247 -1.00 -7.06 -4.35
CA GLN A 247 -0.82 -6.22 -5.53
C GLN A 247 -1.45 -4.83 -5.30
N LYS A 248 -0.74 -3.78 -5.70
CA LYS A 248 -1.07 -2.36 -5.41
C LYS A 248 -0.95 -1.96 -3.93
N ALA A 249 -0.29 -2.74 -3.09
CA ALA A 249 0.12 -2.26 -1.77
C ALA A 249 0.98 -1.01 -1.92
N THR A 250 0.81 -0.09 -0.97
CA THR A 250 1.52 1.19 -0.90
C THR A 250 2.44 1.18 0.31
N ALA A 251 3.47 2.02 0.29
CA ALA A 251 4.40 2.17 1.39
C ALA A 251 4.63 3.64 1.73
N LYS A 252 4.84 3.94 3.02
CA LYS A 252 5.20 5.27 3.51
C LYS A 252 6.20 5.18 4.65
N LEU A 253 7.00 6.23 4.81
CA LEU A 253 7.75 6.49 6.04
C LEU A 253 6.91 7.43 6.93
N SER A 254 6.80 7.13 8.21
CA SER A 254 6.00 7.91 9.17
C SER A 254 6.80 8.32 10.40
N LYS A 255 6.69 9.58 10.80
CA LYS A 255 7.28 10.11 12.04
C LYS A 255 6.33 11.13 12.65
N SER A 256 5.81 10.85 13.85
CA SER A 256 4.93 11.77 14.62
C SER A 256 3.79 12.38 13.80
N GLY A 257 3.17 11.60 12.90
CA GLY A 257 2.08 12.05 12.02
C GLY A 257 2.52 12.76 10.73
N LYS A 258 3.82 13.00 10.52
CA LYS A 258 4.38 13.43 9.23
C LYS A 258 4.65 12.20 8.37
N GLU A 259 4.29 12.27 7.09
CA GLU A 259 4.36 11.14 6.17
C GLU A 259 5.22 11.47 4.94
N ILE A 260 6.03 10.50 4.52
CA ILE A 260 6.74 10.49 3.24
C ILE A 260 6.16 9.32 2.45
N ILE A 261 5.32 9.63 1.47
CA ILE A 261 4.64 8.64 0.65
C ILE A 261 5.63 8.10 -0.39
N GLY A 262 5.75 6.78 -0.49
CA GLY A 262 6.52 6.14 -1.54
C GLY A 262 5.81 6.28 -2.89
N ALA A 263 6.49 6.84 -3.88
CA ALA A 263 6.09 6.84 -5.27
C ALA A 263 6.50 5.53 -5.96
N ASP A 264 5.84 5.21 -7.08
CA ASP A 264 6.16 4.06 -7.94
C ASP A 264 6.27 2.73 -7.18
N THR A 265 5.40 2.50 -6.21
CA THR A 265 5.42 1.29 -5.40
C THR A 265 5.09 0.05 -6.24
N LYS A 266 5.99 -0.94 -6.23
CA LYS A 266 5.87 -2.18 -7.01
C LYS A 266 6.01 -3.39 -6.12
N VAL A 267 5.00 -4.27 -6.14
CA VAL A 267 4.99 -5.53 -5.41
C VAL A 267 5.50 -6.64 -6.32
N ALA A 268 6.74 -7.06 -6.11
CA ALA A 268 7.36 -8.14 -6.87
C ALA A 268 6.81 -9.51 -6.45
N SER A 269 6.54 -9.69 -5.16
CA SER A 269 5.97 -10.90 -4.58
C SER A 269 5.21 -10.59 -3.29
N GLY A 270 4.51 -11.57 -2.73
CA GLY A 270 3.87 -11.45 -1.41
C GLY A 270 4.82 -11.14 -0.24
N SER A 271 6.13 -11.15 -0.50
CA SER A 271 7.19 -10.88 0.46
C SER A 271 8.13 -9.74 0.07
N GLU A 272 7.93 -9.08 -1.08
CA GLU A 272 8.83 -8.04 -1.57
C GLU A 272 8.09 -6.90 -2.26
N LEU A 273 8.34 -5.67 -1.79
CA LEU A 273 7.81 -4.42 -2.31
C LEU A 273 8.97 -3.42 -2.50
N SER A 274 9.00 -2.70 -3.60
CA SER A 274 9.93 -1.58 -3.81
C SER A 274 9.18 -0.26 -3.98
N GLY A 275 9.82 0.88 -3.69
CA GLY A 275 9.26 2.21 -3.92
C GLY A 275 10.33 3.31 -3.87
N ILE A 276 10.01 4.47 -4.43
CA ILE A 276 10.88 5.66 -4.45
C ILE A 276 10.37 6.67 -3.43
N PHE A 277 11.24 7.13 -2.54
CA PHE A 277 10.90 8.04 -1.45
C PHE A 277 11.69 9.33 -1.60
N ASP A 278 11.00 10.46 -1.72
CA ASP A 278 11.65 11.77 -1.78
C ASP A 278 12.02 12.26 -0.36
N LEU A 279 13.31 12.23 -0.04
CA LEU A 279 13.84 12.67 1.24
C LEU A 279 14.26 14.14 1.23
N ASN A 280 14.15 14.85 0.11
CA ASN A 280 14.60 16.23 0.01
C ASN A 280 13.96 17.12 1.09
N GLN A 281 14.81 17.72 1.92
CA GLN A 281 14.42 18.58 3.05
C GLN A 281 13.45 17.93 4.05
N LYS A 282 13.40 16.60 4.10
CA LYS A 282 12.66 15.89 5.15
C LYS A 282 13.41 15.97 6.48
N GLU A 283 12.64 15.97 7.56
CA GLU A 283 13.16 16.07 8.91
C GLU A 283 14.07 14.88 9.22
N ALA A 284 15.23 15.13 9.82
CA ALA A 284 16.13 14.06 10.25
C ALA A 284 15.55 13.24 11.41
N GLY A 285 16.02 12.01 11.58
CA GLY A 285 15.65 11.11 12.66
C GLY A 285 15.08 9.77 12.19
N THR A 286 14.52 9.01 13.13
CA THR A 286 13.95 7.69 12.86
C THR A 286 12.51 7.79 12.39
N TYR A 287 12.19 6.94 11.42
CA TYR A 287 10.87 6.78 10.80
C TYR A 287 10.41 5.33 10.92
N ASP A 288 9.13 5.17 11.18
CA ASP A 288 8.43 3.91 11.01
C ASP A 288 8.20 3.67 9.51
N VAL A 289 8.24 2.40 9.10
CA VAL A 289 7.87 1.99 7.75
C VAL A 289 6.49 1.36 7.81
N VAL A 290 5.56 1.91 7.04
CA VAL A 290 4.18 1.43 6.98
C VAL A 290 3.90 0.91 5.58
N VAL A 291 3.45 -0.33 5.48
CA VAL A 291 2.91 -0.90 4.24
C VAL A 291 1.41 -1.06 4.41
N THR A 292 0.63 -0.63 3.43
CA THR A 292 -0.83 -0.71 3.43
C THR A 292 -1.30 -1.46 2.19
N ASN A 293 -2.05 -2.55 2.40
CA ASN A 293 -2.70 -3.31 1.34
C ASN A 293 -3.96 -2.60 0.83
N PRO A 294 -4.48 -2.95 -0.35
CA PRO A 294 -5.66 -2.31 -0.94
C PRO A 294 -6.95 -2.41 -0.12
N ASP A 295 -7.02 -3.38 0.80
CA ASP A 295 -8.11 -3.56 1.76
C ASP A 295 -8.06 -2.56 2.93
N GLY A 296 -7.02 -1.73 2.99
CA GLY A 296 -6.78 -0.74 4.04
C GLY A 296 -6.06 -1.29 5.27
N LYS A 297 -5.69 -2.57 5.30
CA LYS A 297 -4.92 -3.13 6.41
C LYS A 297 -3.45 -2.75 6.27
N SER A 298 -2.82 -2.45 7.41
CA SER A 298 -1.44 -1.99 7.45
C SER A 298 -0.56 -2.82 8.38
N GLY A 299 0.70 -2.94 7.97
CA GLY A 299 1.81 -3.45 8.77
C GLY A 299 2.79 -2.33 9.05
N VAL A 300 3.35 -2.30 10.26
CA VAL A 300 4.29 -1.27 10.69
C VAL A 300 5.56 -1.92 11.19
N LEU A 301 6.70 -1.51 10.63
CA LEU A 301 8.03 -1.78 11.18
C LEU A 301 8.54 -0.50 11.83
N THR A 302 8.63 -0.51 13.16
CA THR A 302 8.92 0.69 13.94
C THR A 302 10.41 1.06 13.92
N ASN A 303 10.70 2.36 13.88
CA ASN A 303 12.06 2.93 13.86
C ASN A 303 13.00 2.27 12.83
N ALA A 304 12.46 1.88 11.68
CA ALA A 304 13.16 1.01 10.74
C ALA A 304 14.04 1.78 9.75
N PHE A 305 13.78 3.07 9.53
CA PHE A 305 14.50 3.90 8.59
C PHE A 305 15.03 5.16 9.28
N THR A 306 16.28 5.54 9.02
CA THR A 306 16.88 6.78 9.55
C THR A 306 17.14 7.77 8.43
N ILE A 307 16.60 8.97 8.56
CA ILE A 307 16.99 10.12 7.73
C ILE A 307 18.09 10.87 8.47
N ASP A 308 19.28 10.93 7.86
CA ASP A 308 20.36 11.77 8.33
C ASP A 308 20.17 13.21 7.82
N ALA A 309 20.47 14.17 8.70
CA ALA A 309 20.51 15.58 8.31
C ALA A 309 21.64 15.80 7.30
N PHE A 310 21.42 16.75 6.39
CA PHE A 310 22.51 17.38 5.66
C PHE A 310 23.51 17.95 6.66
N THR A 311 24.81 17.73 6.45
CA THR A 311 25.84 18.27 7.34
C THR A 311 26.63 19.37 6.63
N ILE A 312 27.24 20.25 7.43
CA ILE A 312 28.01 21.35 6.88
C ILE A 312 29.24 20.84 6.12
N GLU A 313 29.88 19.76 6.60
CA GLU A 313 31.03 19.14 5.98
C GLU A 313 30.70 18.69 4.55
N LYS A 314 29.52 18.08 4.36
CA LYS A 314 29.05 17.65 3.04
C LYS A 314 28.79 18.82 2.09
N ILE A 315 28.24 19.95 2.59
CA ILE A 315 28.07 21.19 1.81
C ILE A 315 29.42 21.68 1.28
N MET A 316 30.43 21.70 2.17
CA MET A 316 31.77 22.18 1.85
C MET A 316 32.54 21.23 0.92
N GLU A 317 32.62 19.94 1.26
CA GLU A 317 33.37 18.92 0.50
C GLU A 317 32.87 18.78 -0.94
N GLN A 318 31.55 18.78 -1.13
CA GLN A 318 30.94 18.55 -2.43
C GLN A 318 30.65 19.86 -3.21
N LYS A 319 31.02 21.02 -2.64
CA LYS A 319 30.82 22.34 -3.25
C LYS A 319 29.40 22.55 -3.77
N LEU A 320 28.42 22.25 -2.93
CA LEU A 320 27.02 22.20 -3.36
C LEU A 320 26.41 23.59 -3.59
N LEU A 321 26.96 24.61 -2.94
CA LEU A 321 26.52 25.99 -3.14
C LEU A 321 26.78 26.46 -4.57
N LYS A 322 25.78 27.12 -5.14
CA LYS A 322 25.73 27.54 -6.53
C LYS A 322 26.11 29.00 -6.67
N SER A 323 27.04 29.31 -7.57
CA SER A 323 27.34 30.70 -7.96
C SER A 323 26.13 31.41 -8.57
N ILE A 324 26.01 32.72 -8.36
CA ILE A 324 24.97 33.58 -8.95
C ILE A 324 25.57 34.37 -10.11
N PHE A 325 24.96 34.33 -11.30
CA PHE A 325 25.50 34.97 -12.51
C PHE A 325 24.79 36.28 -12.87
N PHE A 326 25.54 37.24 -13.41
CA PHE A 326 25.08 38.60 -13.69
C PHE A 326 25.27 38.99 -15.15
N ASP A 327 24.39 39.88 -15.63
CA ASP A 327 24.54 40.49 -16.94
C ASP A 327 25.71 41.48 -16.97
N PHE A 328 26.14 41.82 -18.18
CA PHE A 328 27.20 42.80 -18.40
C PHE A 328 26.83 44.14 -17.74
N ASP A 329 27.77 44.70 -16.98
CA ASP A 329 27.62 45.98 -16.28
C ASP A 329 26.42 46.07 -15.30
N LYS A 330 25.90 44.93 -14.84
CA LYS A 330 24.78 44.84 -13.90
C LYS A 330 25.15 44.15 -12.60
N SER A 331 24.46 44.54 -11.52
CA SER A 331 24.55 43.93 -10.19
C SER A 331 23.22 43.42 -9.64
N ASP A 332 22.13 43.53 -10.42
CA ASP A 332 20.81 43.03 -10.03
C ASP A 332 20.74 41.51 -10.26
N ILE A 333 20.11 40.78 -9.33
CA ILE A 333 19.86 39.35 -9.49
C ILE A 333 18.80 39.16 -10.57
N ARG A 334 19.12 38.32 -11.56
CA ARG A 334 18.24 38.07 -12.70
C ARG A 334 17.17 37.04 -12.31
N PRO A 335 15.96 37.09 -12.88
CA PRO A 335 14.88 36.17 -12.53
C PRO A 335 15.26 34.68 -12.69
N ASP A 336 16.08 34.34 -13.69
CA ASP A 336 16.53 32.96 -13.91
C ASP A 336 17.52 32.47 -12.83
N GLN A 337 18.13 33.39 -12.08
CA GLN A 337 19.08 33.08 -11.00
C GLN A 337 18.41 32.93 -9.63
N GLU A 338 17.15 33.33 -9.47
CA GLU A 338 16.40 33.18 -8.21
C GLU A 338 16.33 31.71 -7.78
N SER A 339 16.17 30.77 -8.73
CA SER A 339 16.16 29.34 -8.44
C SER A 339 17.48 28.83 -7.82
N ARG A 340 18.62 29.38 -8.24
CA ARG A 340 19.95 29.03 -7.70
C ARG A 340 20.14 29.63 -6.32
N LEU A 341 19.65 30.85 -6.12
CA LEU A 341 19.70 31.53 -4.84
C LEU A 341 18.83 30.82 -3.79
N ASN A 342 17.58 30.48 -4.14
CA ASN A 342 16.68 29.73 -3.27
C ASN A 342 17.21 28.34 -2.91
N TYR A 343 17.86 27.66 -3.87
CA TYR A 343 18.56 26.41 -3.60
C TYR A 343 19.66 26.58 -2.53
N ASN A 344 20.44 27.65 -2.58
CA ASN A 344 21.45 27.93 -1.55
C ASN A 344 20.80 28.26 -0.21
N PHE A 345 19.71 29.02 -0.17
CA PHE A 345 18.98 29.30 1.07
C PHE A 345 18.51 28.03 1.76
N ASP A 346 17.96 27.10 0.99
CA ASP A 346 17.49 25.82 1.53
C ASP A 346 18.60 24.97 2.13
N LEU A 347 19.81 25.03 1.57
CA LEU A 347 20.97 24.36 2.15
C LEU A 347 21.50 25.05 3.40
N LEU A 348 21.41 26.38 3.48
CA LEU A 348 22.05 27.19 4.51
C LEU A 348 21.14 27.52 5.70
N LYS A 349 19.82 27.36 5.58
CA LYS A 349 18.83 27.83 6.58
C LYS A 349 18.97 27.21 7.97
N ASP A 350 19.52 26.01 8.05
CA ASP A 350 19.78 25.30 9.31
C ASP A 350 21.18 25.59 9.88
N PHE A 351 22.02 26.31 9.12
CA PHE A 351 23.41 26.67 9.48
C PHE A 351 23.56 28.18 9.65
N LYS A 352 22.54 28.88 10.14
CA LYS A 352 22.59 30.34 10.35
C LYS A 352 23.66 30.80 11.33
N ASP A 353 24.17 29.88 12.14
CA ASP A 353 25.26 30.18 13.06
C ASP A 353 26.65 30.21 12.41
N TYR A 354 26.76 29.77 11.17
CA TYR A 354 27.99 29.74 10.39
C TYR A 354 28.21 31.06 9.64
N TYR A 355 29.45 31.31 9.24
CA TYR A 355 29.85 32.45 8.43
C TYR A 355 29.69 32.15 6.95
N ILE A 356 29.14 33.09 6.19
CA ILE A 356 28.99 33.01 4.73
C ILE A 356 29.96 33.99 4.08
N VAL A 357 30.72 33.52 3.11
CA VAL A 357 31.61 34.35 2.30
C VAL A 357 31.04 34.47 0.89
N LEU A 358 30.96 35.71 0.41
CA LEU A 358 30.50 36.08 -0.91
C LEU A 358 31.65 36.67 -1.71
N ASP A 359 32.14 35.90 -2.68
CA ASP A 359 33.25 36.29 -3.54
C ASP A 359 32.71 36.87 -4.84
N GLY A 360 32.74 38.18 -4.97
CA GLY A 360 32.26 38.91 -6.15
C GLY A 360 33.32 38.99 -7.25
N HIS A 361 32.90 38.73 -8.49
CA HIS A 361 33.75 38.77 -9.68
C HIS A 361 33.14 39.62 -10.81
N ALA A 362 34.03 40.14 -11.66
CA ALA A 362 33.71 40.83 -12.90
C ALA A 362 34.49 40.25 -14.09
N ASP A 363 34.03 40.51 -15.30
CA ASP A 363 34.82 40.20 -16.49
C ASP A 363 35.90 41.26 -16.72
N GLU A 364 36.90 40.95 -17.54
CA GLU A 364 38.13 41.76 -17.71
C GLU A 364 37.94 43.08 -18.45
N ARG A 365 36.72 43.40 -18.91
CA ARG A 365 36.46 44.63 -19.66
C ARG A 365 36.21 45.78 -18.69
N GLY A 366 36.99 46.84 -18.83
CA GLY A 366 36.86 48.06 -18.03
C GLY A 366 38.12 48.37 -17.24
N ALA A 367 38.07 49.43 -16.44
CA ALA A 367 39.14 49.73 -15.49
C ALA A 367 39.05 48.76 -14.30
N ARG A 368 40.21 48.34 -13.79
CA ARG A 368 40.29 47.40 -12.66
C ARG A 368 39.52 47.88 -11.43
N GLU A 369 39.67 49.15 -11.08
CA GLU A 369 38.99 49.75 -9.91
C GLU A 369 37.47 49.73 -10.09
N TYR A 370 36.99 49.91 -11.33
CA TYR A 370 35.58 49.81 -11.66
C TYR A 370 35.05 48.39 -11.48
N ASN A 371 35.80 47.40 -11.98
CA ASN A 371 35.45 46.00 -11.90
C ASN A 371 35.41 45.49 -10.45
N ILE A 372 36.36 45.92 -9.61
CA ILE A 372 36.33 45.65 -8.16
C ILE A 372 35.06 46.23 -7.54
N ALA A 373 34.72 47.49 -7.83
CA ALA A 373 33.50 48.09 -7.30
C ALA A 373 32.22 47.40 -7.80
N LEU A 374 32.17 46.96 -9.06
CA LEU A 374 31.04 46.22 -9.62
C LEU A 374 30.89 44.83 -8.99
N ALA A 375 31.99 44.11 -8.81
CA ALA A 375 32.04 42.84 -8.08
C ALA A 375 31.51 42.99 -6.64
N GLY A 376 31.91 44.04 -5.93
CA GLY A 376 31.40 44.34 -4.58
C GLY A 376 29.90 44.61 -4.56
N ARG A 377 29.37 45.39 -5.52
CA ARG A 377 27.91 45.63 -5.63
C ARG A 377 27.13 44.34 -5.89
N ARG A 378 27.64 43.42 -6.72
CA ARG A 378 27.01 42.12 -6.96
C ARG A 378 26.91 41.29 -5.70
N ALA A 379 28.02 41.19 -4.95
CA ALA A 379 28.05 40.46 -3.69
C ALA A 379 27.13 41.12 -2.64
N ASP A 380 27.04 42.45 -2.60
CA ASP A 380 26.11 43.17 -1.73
C ASP A 380 24.64 42.89 -2.06
N THR A 381 24.28 42.76 -3.35
CA THR A 381 22.93 42.34 -3.76
C THR A 381 22.60 40.94 -3.23
N VAL A 382 23.53 39.98 -3.32
CA VAL A 382 23.35 38.62 -2.78
C VAL A 382 23.28 38.63 -1.25
N LYS A 383 24.11 39.45 -0.59
CA LYS A 383 24.08 39.65 0.88
C LYS A 383 22.71 40.16 1.34
N LYS A 384 22.15 41.16 0.67
CA LYS A 384 20.80 41.67 0.98
C LYS A 384 19.74 40.58 0.88
N ALA A 385 19.79 39.78 -0.18
CA ALA A 385 18.84 38.68 -0.34
C ALA A 385 18.98 37.60 0.76
N LEU A 386 20.20 37.32 1.24
CA LEU A 386 20.42 36.46 2.41
C LEU A 386 19.85 37.11 3.69
N ILE A 387 20.10 38.39 3.93
CA ILE A 387 19.56 39.11 5.10
C ILE A 387 18.02 39.07 5.10
N ASP A 388 17.39 39.23 3.93
CA ASP A 388 15.92 39.17 3.78
C ASP A 388 15.35 37.77 4.13
N GLN A 389 16.16 36.71 4.06
CA GLN A 389 15.83 35.35 4.53
C GLN A 389 16.19 35.11 6.01
N GLY A 390 16.64 36.15 6.71
CA GLY A 390 16.97 36.14 8.13
C GLY A 390 18.32 35.52 8.44
N PHE A 391 19.32 35.68 7.57
CA PHE A 391 20.72 35.45 7.90
C PHE A 391 21.31 36.68 8.61
N ASP A 392 22.20 36.45 9.57
CA ASP A 392 22.83 37.51 10.35
C ASP A 392 23.81 38.31 9.46
N PRO A 393 23.61 39.63 9.26
CA PRO A 393 24.51 40.46 8.46
C PRO A 393 25.96 40.45 8.94
N ASP A 394 26.20 40.23 10.23
CA ASP A 394 27.54 40.22 10.82
C ASP A 394 28.28 38.91 10.53
N LYS A 395 27.55 37.85 10.16
CA LYS A 395 28.12 36.57 9.73
C LYS A 395 28.31 36.47 8.22
N ILE A 396 28.10 37.55 7.46
CA ILE A 396 28.26 37.56 5.99
C ILE A 396 29.41 38.49 5.59
N THR A 397 30.47 37.91 5.05
CA THR A 397 31.66 38.61 4.54
C THR A 397 31.60 38.73 3.02
N ILE A 398 32.01 39.89 2.49
CA ILE A 398 32.11 40.13 1.05
C ILE A 398 33.58 40.34 0.67
N ASN A 399 34.05 39.62 -0.34
CA ASN A 399 35.31 39.88 -1.02
C ASN A 399 35.03 40.37 -2.45
N ALA A 400 35.66 41.47 -2.84
CA ALA A 400 35.47 42.06 -4.16
C ALA A 400 36.75 41.89 -4.98
N TYR A 401 36.74 40.90 -5.88
CA TYR A 401 37.93 40.52 -6.64
C TYR A 401 38.05 41.19 -8.01
N GLY A 402 36.97 41.79 -8.53
CA GLY A 402 36.95 42.32 -9.89
C GLY A 402 37.31 41.23 -10.91
N GLU A 403 38.23 41.54 -11.82
CA GLU A 403 38.70 40.63 -12.87
C GLU A 403 39.87 39.71 -12.48
N ASP A 404 40.41 39.82 -11.26
CA ASP A 404 41.70 39.22 -10.89
C ASP A 404 41.70 37.67 -10.87
N TYR A 405 40.53 37.03 -10.76
CA TYR A 405 40.37 35.57 -10.62
C TYR A 405 39.34 34.99 -11.61
N PRO A 406 39.67 34.95 -12.91
CA PRO A 406 38.75 34.42 -13.92
C PRO A 406 38.64 32.89 -13.81
N VAL A 407 37.42 32.38 -13.67
CA VAL A 407 37.14 30.93 -13.71
C VAL A 407 37.26 30.39 -15.13
N LYS A 408 36.96 31.22 -16.12
CA LYS A 408 37.16 30.93 -17.54
C LYS A 408 38.02 32.01 -18.18
N LYS A 409 39.23 31.64 -18.58
CA LYS A 409 40.14 32.55 -19.29
C LYS A 409 39.70 32.70 -20.74
N GLY A 410 39.72 33.92 -21.26
CA GLY A 410 39.45 34.19 -22.67
C GLY A 410 38.79 35.55 -22.87
N HIS A 411 38.93 36.07 -24.09
CA HIS A 411 38.44 37.40 -24.49
C HIS A 411 37.18 37.29 -25.34
N ASP A 412 36.20 36.51 -24.86
CA ASP A 412 34.96 36.20 -25.56
C ASP A 412 33.76 36.18 -24.61
N GLU A 413 32.54 36.32 -25.15
CA GLU A 413 31.33 36.43 -24.34
C GLU A 413 31.08 35.19 -23.47
N SER A 414 31.49 33.99 -23.91
CA SER A 414 31.36 32.81 -23.07
C SER A 414 32.27 32.91 -21.84
N SER A 415 33.52 33.35 -22.03
CA SER A 415 34.47 33.57 -20.94
C SER A 415 34.00 34.67 -19.98
N TRP A 416 33.56 35.81 -20.51
CA TRP A 416 33.03 36.91 -19.71
C TRP A 416 31.80 36.52 -18.92
N TRP A 417 30.87 35.77 -19.53
CA TRP A 417 29.68 35.27 -18.87
C TRP A 417 29.98 34.49 -17.59
N TYR A 418 30.91 33.53 -17.64
CA TYR A 418 31.28 32.76 -16.45
C TYR A 418 32.02 33.60 -15.39
N ASN A 419 32.64 34.71 -15.77
CA ASN A 419 33.38 35.56 -14.83
C ASN A 419 32.51 36.65 -14.18
N ARG A 420 31.32 36.93 -14.70
CA ARG A 420 30.32 37.80 -14.05
C ARG A 420 29.52 37.01 -13.03
N ARG A 421 30.10 36.75 -11.86
CA ARG A 421 29.47 35.90 -10.84
C ARG A 421 29.72 36.35 -9.41
N VAL A 422 28.94 35.79 -8.49
CA VAL A 422 29.23 35.73 -7.06
C VAL A 422 29.31 34.27 -6.68
N ASP A 423 30.46 33.84 -6.15
CA ASP A 423 30.62 32.52 -5.53
C ASP A 423 30.24 32.62 -4.05
N ILE A 424 29.67 31.54 -3.51
CA ILE A 424 29.16 31.49 -2.14
C ILE A 424 29.83 30.31 -1.43
N SER A 425 30.41 30.57 -0.27
CA SER A 425 30.97 29.55 0.62
C SER A 425 30.49 29.75 2.06
N ILE A 426 30.57 28.70 2.86
CA ILE A 426 30.14 28.68 4.26
C ILE A 426 31.27 28.12 5.14
N TRP A 427 31.40 28.66 6.36
CA TRP A 427 32.54 28.45 7.26
C TRP A 427 32.10 28.43 8.72
N GLU A 428 32.69 27.57 9.54
CA GLU A 428 32.36 27.49 10.98
C GLU A 428 32.90 28.68 11.79
N THR A 429 34.03 29.23 11.34
CA THR A 429 34.74 30.33 12.00
C THR A 429 34.78 31.57 11.13
N ASP A 430 34.91 32.74 11.78
CA ASP A 430 34.96 34.03 11.09
C ASP A 430 36.15 34.08 10.11
N PRO A 431 35.88 34.32 8.82
CA PRO A 431 36.89 34.57 7.80
C PRO A 431 37.94 35.63 8.15
N ALA A 432 37.54 36.67 8.90
CA ALA A 432 38.44 37.73 9.34
C ALA A 432 39.53 37.22 10.29
N ASN A 433 39.30 36.10 10.99
CA ASN A 433 40.31 35.47 11.85
C ASN A 433 41.37 34.69 11.07
N TRP A 434 41.18 34.43 9.77
CA TRP A 434 42.18 33.74 8.93
C TRP A 434 43.47 34.55 8.80
N ALA A 435 43.37 35.89 8.71
CA ALA A 435 44.54 36.78 8.66
C ALA A 435 45.43 36.70 9.92
N ASN A 436 44.86 36.35 11.07
CA ASN A 436 45.59 36.20 12.34
C ASN A 436 46.23 34.82 12.53
N ARG A 437 45.99 33.86 11.63
CA ARG A 437 46.53 32.48 11.70
C ARG A 437 47.27 32.04 10.43
N SER A 438 47.44 32.98 9.51
CA SER A 438 48.22 32.82 8.29
C SER A 438 49.69 33.06 8.58
N GLN A 439 50.56 32.10 8.25
CA GLN A 439 52.02 32.31 8.27
C GLN A 439 52.55 32.28 6.85
N SER A 440 53.45 33.19 6.51
CA SER A 440 54.20 33.11 5.25
C SER A 440 55.58 32.54 5.54
N VAL A 441 55.95 31.54 4.75
CA VAL A 441 57.28 30.95 4.72
C VAL A 441 58.00 31.47 3.50
N TYR A 442 59.13 32.13 3.71
CA TYR A 442 59.90 32.79 2.67
C TYR A 442 61.11 31.97 2.25
N PHE A 443 61.43 32.01 0.96
CA PHE A 443 62.53 31.27 0.39
C PHE A 443 63.56 32.23 -0.19
N LYS A 444 64.82 31.78 -0.18
CA LYS A 444 65.86 32.44 -0.97
C LYS A 444 65.51 32.32 -2.45
N LYS A 445 65.93 33.33 -3.21
CA LYS A 445 65.77 33.37 -4.67
C LYS A 445 66.26 32.07 -5.32
N LYS A 446 65.43 31.49 -6.20
CA LYS A 446 65.71 30.23 -6.92
C LYS A 446 66.01 29.01 -6.04
N SER A 447 65.51 29.00 -4.80
CA SER A 447 65.71 27.89 -3.86
C SER A 447 64.40 27.46 -3.22
N ALA A 448 64.32 26.18 -2.86
CA ALA A 448 63.28 25.58 -2.02
C ALA A 448 63.80 25.20 -0.62
N GLU A 449 65.02 25.60 -0.28
CA GLU A 449 65.61 25.35 1.04
C GLU A 449 64.98 26.24 2.11
N LEU A 450 64.61 25.63 3.23
CA LEU A 450 64.08 26.28 4.42
C LEU A 450 65.21 26.52 5.42
N ASP A 451 65.34 27.77 5.89
CA ASP A 451 66.24 28.07 7.00
C ASP A 451 65.55 27.85 8.35
N ALA A 452 66.32 27.95 9.45
CA ALA A 452 65.83 27.71 10.80
C ALA A 452 64.64 28.63 11.19
N ALA A 453 64.62 29.88 10.72
CA ALA A 453 63.53 30.81 11.02
C ALA A 453 62.25 30.44 10.27
N GLN A 454 62.37 29.92 9.05
CA GLN A 454 61.21 29.40 8.31
C GLN A 454 60.67 28.11 8.92
N LEU A 455 61.55 27.22 9.38
CA LEU A 455 61.14 26.00 10.08
C LEU A 455 60.34 26.33 11.35
N GLU A 456 60.77 27.32 12.14
CA GLU A 456 60.04 27.77 13.33
C GLU A 456 58.61 28.25 12.98
N ARG A 457 58.42 28.95 11.86
CA ARG A 457 57.10 29.38 11.38
C ARG A 457 56.21 28.19 10.99
N ILE A 458 56.78 27.17 10.37
CA ILE A 458 56.06 25.94 10.02
C ILE A 458 55.66 25.18 11.30
N GLU A 459 56.55 25.12 12.29
CA GLU A 459 56.29 24.49 13.58
C GLU A 459 55.15 25.18 14.34
N GLN A 460 55.09 26.53 14.32
CA GLN A 460 53.98 27.29 14.90
C GLN A 460 52.65 26.93 14.23
N SER A 461 52.60 26.86 12.90
CA SER A 461 51.39 26.42 12.17
C SER A 461 51.02 24.96 12.49
N ALA A 462 52.01 24.07 12.61
CA ALA A 462 51.79 22.69 13.00
C ALA A 462 51.25 22.57 14.43
N ALA A 463 51.70 23.41 15.36
CA ALA A 463 51.18 23.45 16.73
C ALA A 463 49.68 23.80 16.75
N ILE A 464 49.27 24.81 15.97
CA ILE A 464 47.85 25.19 15.83
C ILE A 464 47.00 24.02 15.30
N LEU A 465 47.51 23.30 14.28
CA LEU A 465 46.84 22.12 13.71
C LEU A 465 46.76 20.93 14.69
N LYS A 466 47.74 20.77 15.59
CA LYS A 466 47.73 19.74 16.63
C LYS A 466 46.70 20.03 17.72
N GLU A 467 46.58 21.29 18.12
CA GLU A 467 45.57 21.73 19.08
C GLU A 467 44.14 21.66 18.52
N SER A 468 44.01 21.58 17.18
CA SER A 468 42.74 21.62 16.48
C SER A 468 42.59 20.43 15.51
N PRO A 469 42.22 19.22 15.98
CA PRO A 469 42.24 18.00 15.17
C PRO A 469 41.37 18.02 13.90
N GLY A 470 40.30 18.83 13.88
CA GLY A 470 39.43 19.02 12.71
C GLY A 470 39.94 20.02 11.68
N SER A 471 41.05 20.70 11.94
CA SER A 471 41.56 21.76 11.06
C SER A 471 42.46 21.22 9.96
N PHE A 472 42.51 21.91 8.82
CA PHE A 472 43.33 21.56 7.66
C PHE A 472 44.22 22.77 7.34
N ILE A 473 45.26 22.55 6.55
CA ILE A 473 46.14 23.63 6.11
C ILE A 473 46.21 23.66 4.60
N ILE A 474 46.01 24.84 4.03
CA ILE A 474 46.21 25.10 2.61
C ILE A 474 47.56 25.78 2.42
N LEU A 475 48.41 25.16 1.61
CA LEU A 475 49.69 25.71 1.19
C LEU A 475 49.52 26.40 -0.16
N VAL A 476 49.89 27.67 -0.23
CA VAL A 476 49.78 28.47 -1.45
C VAL A 476 51.14 29.01 -1.84
N ALA A 477 51.72 28.50 -2.93
CA ALA A 477 53.01 28.99 -3.41
C ALA A 477 52.86 30.24 -4.28
N ASN A 478 53.66 31.25 -3.97
CA ASN A 478 53.84 32.46 -4.76
C ASN A 478 55.30 32.48 -5.22
N THR A 479 55.53 32.26 -6.53
CA THR A 479 56.86 32.19 -7.13
C THR A 479 56.97 33.06 -8.38
N LYS A 480 57.84 34.08 -8.34
CA LYS A 480 58.26 34.90 -9.49
C LYS A 480 59.77 35.13 -9.49
N ASP A 481 60.52 34.02 -9.51
CA ASP A 481 61.99 34.01 -9.41
C ASP A 481 62.71 33.86 -10.76
N PHE A 482 61.95 33.49 -11.80
CA PHE A 482 62.41 33.30 -13.18
C PHE A 482 61.56 34.10 -14.17
N SER A 483 62.12 34.37 -15.36
CA SER A 483 61.38 34.94 -16.49
C SER A 483 60.45 33.93 -17.17
N SER A 484 60.74 32.63 -17.04
CA SER A 484 59.92 31.54 -17.57
C SER A 484 58.84 31.10 -16.58
N GLY A 485 57.60 31.03 -17.05
CA GLY A 485 56.48 30.52 -16.25
C GLY A 485 56.63 29.05 -15.86
N GLN A 486 57.24 28.21 -16.70
CA GLN A 486 57.47 26.79 -16.40
C GLN A 486 58.51 26.59 -15.29
N GLU A 487 59.55 27.43 -15.24
CA GLU A 487 60.57 27.35 -14.19
C GLU A 487 60.03 27.84 -12.85
N ASN A 488 59.20 28.89 -12.85
CA ASN A 488 58.49 29.33 -11.66
C ASN A 488 57.51 28.27 -11.13
N LEU A 489 56.81 27.57 -12.02
CA LEU A 489 55.90 26.47 -11.67
C LEU A 489 56.64 25.31 -11.02
N LYS A 490 57.77 24.91 -11.62
CA LYS A 490 58.61 23.84 -11.05
C LYS A 490 59.09 24.20 -9.65
N LEU A 491 59.62 25.41 -9.48
CA LEU A 491 60.12 25.88 -8.18
C LEU A 491 59.00 26.07 -7.14
N ALA A 492 57.81 26.49 -7.55
CA ALA A 492 56.65 26.57 -6.67
C ALA A 492 56.30 25.20 -6.08
N ASN A 493 56.28 24.15 -6.91
CA ASN A 493 56.02 22.78 -6.46
C ASN A 493 57.12 22.27 -5.51
N GLU A 494 58.39 22.50 -5.84
CA GLU A 494 59.51 22.13 -4.95
C GLU A 494 59.39 22.78 -3.56
N ARG A 495 58.91 24.04 -3.50
CA ARG A 495 58.66 24.75 -2.23
C ARG A 495 57.46 24.21 -1.47
N LEU A 496 56.36 23.88 -2.16
CA LEU A 496 55.19 23.24 -1.56
C LEU A 496 55.57 21.90 -0.93
N ASP A 497 56.34 21.09 -1.66
CA ASP A 497 56.82 19.78 -1.19
C ASP A 497 57.71 19.93 0.05
N ALA A 498 58.61 20.92 0.07
CA ALA A 498 59.47 21.20 1.23
C ALA A 498 58.65 21.56 2.49
N VAL A 499 57.64 22.44 2.35
CA VAL A 499 56.77 22.83 3.48
C VAL A 499 55.89 21.66 3.92
N LYS A 500 55.30 20.92 2.96
CA LYS A 500 54.48 19.74 3.24
C LYS A 500 55.28 18.68 4.01
N ALA A 501 56.50 18.37 3.58
CA ALA A 501 57.36 17.42 4.25
C ALA A 501 57.64 17.82 5.71
N CYS A 502 57.83 19.12 5.97
CA CYS A 502 58.02 19.62 7.33
C CYS A 502 56.76 19.46 8.19
N LEU A 503 55.56 19.77 7.67
CA LEU A 503 54.29 19.58 8.38
C LEU A 503 54.02 18.10 8.69
N VAL A 504 54.29 17.20 7.75
CA VAL A 504 54.17 15.74 7.95
C VAL A 504 55.18 15.24 8.99
N ALA A 505 56.43 15.74 8.96
CA ALA A 505 57.43 15.41 9.98
C ALA A 505 57.02 15.88 11.38
N GLN A 506 56.23 16.95 11.47
CA GLN A 506 55.62 17.41 12.71
C GLN A 506 54.43 16.54 13.16
N GLY A 507 53.98 15.56 12.36
CA GLY A 507 52.89 14.65 12.71
C GLY A 507 51.50 15.12 12.26
N ILE A 508 51.43 16.06 11.32
CA ILE A 508 50.16 16.42 10.66
C ILE A 508 49.87 15.39 9.57
N GLY A 509 48.68 14.79 9.59
CA GLY A 509 48.25 13.83 8.57
C GLY A 509 48.22 14.44 7.17
N GLU A 510 48.62 13.69 6.15
CA GLU A 510 48.64 14.18 4.77
C GLU A 510 47.25 14.55 4.24
N ASP A 511 46.22 13.86 4.73
CA ASP A 511 44.81 14.15 4.50
C ASP A 511 44.42 15.56 4.98
N ARG A 512 45.17 16.10 5.95
CA ARG A 512 44.97 17.43 6.52
C ARG A 512 45.71 18.55 5.81
N ILE A 513 46.49 18.25 4.77
CA ILE A 513 47.34 19.21 4.05
C ILE A 513 46.90 19.27 2.59
N SER A 514 46.38 20.42 2.16
CA SER A 514 46.09 20.70 0.76
C SER A 514 47.15 21.64 0.20
N ALA A 515 47.69 21.34 -0.98
CA ALA A 515 48.64 22.23 -1.65
C ALA A 515 48.01 22.75 -2.95
N ILE A 516 47.99 24.07 -3.10
CA ILE A 516 47.52 24.74 -4.31
C ILE A 516 48.74 25.36 -5.00
N ASP A 517 49.06 24.84 -6.17
CA ASP A 517 50.05 25.44 -7.07
C ASP A 517 49.43 26.66 -7.76
N ASN A 518 49.62 27.82 -7.14
CA ASN A 518 49.18 29.10 -7.66
C ASN A 518 50.25 29.72 -8.55
N GLY A 519 50.72 29.01 -9.57
CA GLY A 519 51.62 29.50 -10.61
C GLY A 519 51.16 30.74 -11.42
N LYS A 520 50.28 31.60 -10.88
CA LYS A 520 50.03 33.05 -11.16
C LYS A 520 48.75 33.56 -10.43
N VAL A 521 48.66 33.61 -9.09
CA VAL A 521 47.36 33.96 -8.45
C VAL A 521 47.36 34.99 -7.29
N TYR A 522 48.50 35.45 -6.75
CA TYR A 522 48.47 36.61 -5.82
C TYR A 522 49.78 37.44 -5.87
N PRO A 523 49.97 38.36 -6.84
CA PRO A 523 51.00 39.38 -6.68
C PRO A 523 50.50 40.43 -5.69
N PHE A 524 51.06 40.46 -4.47
CA PHE A 524 51.00 41.67 -3.66
C PHE A 524 51.94 42.69 -4.32
N PHE A 525 51.38 43.73 -4.91
CA PHE A 525 52.15 44.88 -5.39
C PHE A 525 52.86 45.54 -4.21
N SER A 526 54.17 45.28 -4.05
CA SER A 526 55.13 46.26 -3.52
C SER A 526 56.56 45.74 -3.55
N ASP A 527 57.16 45.46 -4.72
CA ASP A 527 58.62 45.25 -4.85
C ASP A 527 59.39 46.49 -4.33
N LEU A 528 59.55 46.61 -3.01
CA LEU A 528 60.22 47.70 -2.32
C LEU A 528 60.78 47.18 -0.98
N THR A 529 61.65 46.17 -1.00
CA THR A 529 62.71 46.09 0.01
C THR A 529 63.95 45.44 -0.58
N ASP A 530 65.08 46.13 -0.45
CA ASP A 530 66.45 45.78 -0.86
C ASP A 530 67.05 44.62 -0.01
N THR A 531 66.23 43.61 0.26
CA THR A 531 66.61 42.37 0.94
C THR A 531 66.45 41.24 -0.06
N ASN A 532 67.43 40.32 -0.14
CA ASN A 532 67.52 39.19 -1.08
C ASN A 532 66.35 38.15 -1.06
N VAL A 533 65.16 38.54 -0.61
CA VAL A 533 63.93 37.77 -0.54
C VAL A 533 62.87 38.56 -1.32
N SER A 534 62.46 38.06 -2.48
CA SER A 534 61.30 38.63 -3.19
C SER A 534 60.03 38.28 -2.41
N ILE A 535 59.08 39.20 -2.41
CA ILE A 535 57.76 39.06 -1.77
C ILE A 535 56.95 37.95 -2.47
N ASP A 536 57.33 37.66 -3.72
CA ASP A 536 56.91 36.56 -4.58
C ASP A 536 57.86 35.34 -4.51
N SER A 537 58.61 35.16 -3.40
CA SER A 537 59.38 33.95 -3.08
C SER A 537 58.88 33.33 -1.78
N ARG A 538 57.60 32.96 -1.71
CA ARG A 538 56.99 32.46 -0.46
C ARG A 538 55.95 31.39 -0.67
N VAL A 539 55.67 30.64 0.40
CA VAL A 539 54.49 29.79 0.53
C VAL A 539 53.67 30.31 1.70
N ASP A 540 52.41 30.63 1.44
CA ASP A 540 51.46 31.02 2.49
C ASP A 540 50.83 29.75 3.08
N LEU A 541 50.85 29.66 4.41
CA LEU A 541 50.30 28.59 5.22
C LEU A 541 48.99 29.09 5.81
N LEU A 542 47.88 28.65 5.23
CA LEU A 542 46.54 29.05 5.62
C LEU A 542 45.92 27.93 6.46
N VAL A 543 45.94 28.08 7.78
CA VAL A 543 45.27 27.13 8.68
C VAL A 543 43.77 27.41 8.67
N ILE A 544 42.99 26.42 8.22
CA ILE A 544 41.54 26.45 8.14
C ILE A 544 41.00 25.52 9.22
N GLN A 545 40.27 26.06 10.19
CA GLN A 545 39.50 25.21 11.09
C GLN A 545 38.16 24.90 10.42
N PHE A 546 37.86 23.62 10.27
CA PHE A 546 36.47 23.17 10.28
C PHE A 546 36.02 23.16 11.73
#